data_AF-A0A5E7MZL7-F1
#
_entry.id   AF-A0A5E7MZL7-F1
#
_cell.length_a   1.000
_cell.length_b   1.000
_cell.length_c   1.000
_cell.angle_alpha   90.00
_cell.angle_beta   90.00
_cell.angle_gamma   90.00
#
_symmetry.space_group_name_H-M   'P 1'
#
loop_
_entity.id
_entity.type
_entity.pdbx_description
1 polymer ?
#
loop_
_entity_poly.entity_id
_entity_poly.type
_entity_poly.pdbx_seq_one_letter_code
_entity_poly.pdbx_strand_id
1 'polypeptide(L)'
;MNRFLLTLALLFCCSCSSNHGRPIAALDYRAVSLSSSGSSFFIGFSSHTDLLGLFQSKIGEELVCTLGADLDFSIGHYQKLYGNGIVEVSENPSKGKYIARVIFKETGEVQGKERILDGNGLRGALMANDFVVCTFRVHTTKYKTYFSEFMRIPSKDFLKEIDGLE
;
A
#
# COMPACT_ATOMS: atom_id res chain seq x y z
N MET A 1 -38.00 9.47 -32.49
CA MET A 1 -36.93 8.50 -32.18
C MET A 1 -35.66 9.15 -31.60
N ASN A 2 -35.16 10.28 -32.12
CA ASN A 2 -33.94 10.93 -31.60
C ASN A 2 -34.00 11.40 -30.14
N ARG A 3 -35.16 11.87 -29.65
CA ARG A 3 -35.29 12.33 -28.26
C ARG A 3 -35.19 11.20 -27.21
N PHE A 4 -35.60 9.98 -27.58
CA PHE A 4 -35.52 8.80 -26.71
C PHE A 4 -34.11 8.22 -26.65
N LEU A 5 -33.36 8.33 -27.76
CA LEU A 5 -31.94 7.97 -27.81
C LEU A 5 -31.07 8.93 -26.99
N LEU A 6 -31.40 10.22 -26.98
CA LEU A 6 -30.72 11.23 -26.15
C LEU A 6 -30.97 11.03 -24.65
N THR A 7 -32.19 10.68 -24.23
CA THR A 7 -32.47 10.37 -22.82
C THR A 7 -31.82 9.07 -22.37
N LEU A 8 -31.72 8.05 -23.24
CA LEU A 8 -31.00 6.82 -22.92
C LEU A 8 -29.49 7.04 -22.81
N ALA A 9 -28.91 7.91 -23.66
CA ALA A 9 -27.48 8.27 -23.59
C ALA A 9 -27.12 9.04 -22.30
N LEU A 10 -28.03 9.88 -21.78
CA LEU A 10 -27.85 10.62 -20.52
C LEU A 10 -27.92 9.73 -19.26
N LEU A 11 -28.57 8.57 -19.32
CA LEU A 11 -28.67 7.64 -18.18
C LEU A 11 -27.40 6.79 -17.97
N PHE A 12 -26.47 6.75 -18.92
CA PHE A 12 -25.24 5.95 -18.84
C PHE A 12 -24.02 6.66 -18.22
N CYS A 13 -24.16 7.90 -17.73
CA CYS A 13 -22.99 8.71 -17.34
C CYS A 13 -22.72 8.82 -15.82
N CYS A 14 -23.51 8.17 -14.96
CA CYS A 14 -23.35 8.29 -13.50
C CYS A 14 -22.72 7.04 -12.87
N SER A 15 -21.59 6.56 -13.40
CA SER A 15 -20.76 5.56 -12.71
C SER A 15 -19.93 6.23 -11.60
N CYS A 16 -20.59 6.90 -10.65
CA CYS A 16 -19.96 7.30 -9.40
C CYS A 16 -19.80 6.05 -8.53
N SER A 17 -18.58 5.64 -8.25
CA SER A 17 -18.35 4.56 -7.30
C SER A 17 -18.89 4.96 -5.93
N SER A 18 -19.67 4.07 -5.33
CA SER A 18 -20.30 4.33 -4.04
C SER A 18 -19.27 4.23 -2.92
N ASN A 19 -19.51 4.91 -1.79
CA ASN A 19 -18.69 4.68 -0.60
C ASN A 19 -18.88 3.22 -0.13
N HIS A 20 -17.81 2.58 0.33
CA HIS A 20 -17.85 1.21 0.84
C HIS A 20 -18.56 1.08 2.19
N GLY A 21 -18.69 2.15 2.97
CA GLY A 21 -19.32 2.15 4.30
C GLY A 21 -18.58 1.33 5.38
N ARG A 22 -17.50 0.63 5.02
CA ARG A 22 -16.61 -0.08 5.94
C ARG A 22 -15.87 0.85 6.91
N PRO A 23 -15.63 0.41 8.16
CA PRO A 23 -14.82 1.16 9.11
C PRO A 23 -13.38 1.30 8.60
N ILE A 24 -12.78 2.46 8.84
CA ILE A 24 -11.36 2.70 8.55
C ILE A 24 -10.54 1.98 9.61
N ALA A 25 -9.63 1.10 9.18
CA ALA A 25 -8.81 0.30 10.07
C ALA A 25 -7.60 1.11 10.55
N ALA A 26 -7.32 1.06 11.85
CA ALA A 26 -5.99 1.41 12.36
C ALA A 26 -5.05 0.22 12.20
N LEU A 27 -3.79 0.50 11.85
CA LEU A 27 -2.74 -0.50 11.67
C LEU A 27 -1.64 -0.29 12.70
N ASP A 28 -1.30 -1.34 13.44
CA ASP A 28 -0.26 -1.31 14.46
C ASP A 28 1.01 -1.99 13.94
N TYR A 29 2.06 -1.20 13.71
CA TYR A 29 3.37 -1.73 13.34
C TYR A 29 3.91 -2.68 14.41
N ARG A 30 4.49 -3.81 13.98
CA ARG A 30 5.10 -4.82 14.88
C ARG A 30 6.57 -5.06 14.59
N ALA A 31 6.92 -5.34 13.34
CA ALA A 31 8.27 -5.67 12.96
C ALA A 31 8.53 -5.43 11.48
N VAL A 32 9.79 -5.24 11.13
CA VAL A 32 10.28 -5.33 9.76
C VAL A 32 11.43 -6.33 9.74
N SER A 33 11.54 -7.14 8.69
CA SER A 33 12.70 -7.99 8.47
C SER A 33 13.10 -8.07 7.00
N LEU A 34 14.39 -8.03 6.70
CA LEU A 34 14.87 -8.17 5.33
C LEU A 34 14.64 -9.60 4.82
N SER A 35 14.15 -9.72 3.59
CA SER A 35 14.05 -11.03 2.95
C SER A 35 15.43 -11.63 2.67
N SER A 36 15.56 -12.95 2.63
CA SER A 36 16.83 -13.62 2.35
C SER A 36 17.47 -13.24 1.01
N SER A 37 16.68 -12.76 0.04
CA SER A 37 17.16 -12.24 -1.25
C SER A 37 17.70 -10.81 -1.18
N GLY A 38 17.53 -10.10 -0.07
CA GLY A 38 17.93 -8.69 0.11
C GLY A 38 17.11 -7.68 -0.69
N SER A 39 16.08 -8.12 -1.42
CA SER A 39 15.35 -7.30 -2.39
C SER A 39 13.95 -6.86 -1.95
N SER A 40 13.51 -7.29 -0.76
CA SER A 40 12.18 -7.00 -0.21
C SER A 40 12.21 -7.04 1.32
N PHE A 41 11.22 -6.41 1.94
CA PHE A 41 11.03 -6.42 3.39
C PHE A 41 9.73 -7.14 3.73
N PHE A 42 9.78 -7.99 4.75
CA PHE A 42 8.59 -8.47 5.41
C PHE A 42 8.19 -7.44 6.48
N ILE A 43 7.04 -6.80 6.29
CA ILE A 43 6.46 -5.87 7.25
C ILE A 43 5.34 -6.59 7.99
N GLY A 44 5.53 -6.77 9.29
CA GLY A 44 4.57 -7.37 10.20
C GLY A 44 3.77 -6.31 10.95
N PHE A 45 2.46 -6.47 11.00
CA PHE A 45 1.55 -5.51 11.63
C PHE A 45 0.27 -6.18 12.15
N SER A 46 -0.54 -5.44 12.90
CA SER A 46 -1.83 -5.90 13.45
C SER A 46 -2.94 -4.90 13.16
N SER A 47 -4.18 -5.35 13.28
CA SER A 47 -5.35 -4.46 13.25
C SER A 47 -6.48 -5.10 14.07
N HIS A 48 -7.31 -4.26 14.69
CA HIS A 48 -8.56 -4.69 15.33
C HIS A 48 -9.65 -5.02 14.31
N THR A 49 -9.52 -4.52 13.08
CA THR A 49 -10.42 -4.82 11.96
C THR A 49 -9.93 -6.06 11.22
N ASP A 50 -10.84 -6.93 10.80
CA ASP A 50 -10.48 -8.06 9.96
C ASP A 50 -10.19 -7.63 8.51
N LEU A 51 -8.93 -7.35 8.21
CA LEU A 51 -8.52 -6.72 6.94
C LEU A 51 -8.88 -7.56 5.71
N LEU A 52 -8.54 -8.85 5.72
CA LEU A 52 -8.74 -9.72 4.55
C LEU A 52 -10.22 -10.13 4.37
N GLY A 53 -11.02 -10.01 5.44
CA GLY A 53 -12.47 -10.23 5.44
C GLY A 53 -13.32 -8.98 5.17
N LEU A 54 -12.73 -7.78 5.11
CA LEU A 54 -13.44 -6.51 4.90
C LEU A 54 -14.30 -6.50 3.63
N PHE A 55 -13.80 -7.14 2.57
CA PHE A 55 -14.43 -7.19 1.26
C PHE A 55 -14.49 -8.61 0.71
N GLN A 56 -15.70 -9.08 0.43
CA GLN A 56 -15.95 -10.37 -0.22
C GLN A 56 -15.60 -10.36 -1.72
N SER A 57 -15.78 -9.21 -2.38
CA SER A 57 -15.44 -9.03 -3.80
C SER A 57 -14.47 -7.86 -3.94
N LYS A 58 -13.25 -8.19 -4.36
CA LYS A 58 -12.12 -7.27 -4.51
C LYS A 58 -11.29 -7.69 -5.73
N ILE A 59 -10.65 -6.70 -6.35
CA ILE A 59 -9.72 -6.89 -7.48
C ILE A 59 -8.32 -7.21 -6.94
N GLY A 60 -7.94 -6.56 -5.84
CA GLY A 60 -6.67 -6.75 -5.18
C GLY A 60 -6.65 -6.04 -3.83
N GLU A 61 -5.78 -6.50 -2.96
CA GLU A 61 -5.50 -5.91 -1.66
C GLU A 61 -4.00 -5.98 -1.38
N GLU A 62 -3.46 -4.89 -0.85
CA GLU A 62 -2.02 -4.76 -0.67
C GLU A 62 -1.71 -3.73 0.42
N LEU A 63 -0.54 -3.86 1.02
CA LEU A 63 0.07 -2.79 1.79
C LEU A 63 0.85 -1.93 0.79
N VAL A 64 0.49 -0.65 0.69
CA VAL A 64 1.26 0.34 -0.07
C VAL A 64 1.97 1.27 0.89
N CYS A 65 3.19 1.66 0.53
CA CYS A 65 4.09 2.46 1.34
C CYS A 65 4.75 3.55 0.49
N THR A 66 5.11 4.66 1.11
CA THR A 66 5.92 5.73 0.52
C THR A 66 7.18 5.94 1.34
N LEU A 67 8.29 6.18 0.64
CA LEU A 67 9.56 6.60 1.25
C LEU A 67 9.72 8.13 1.22
N GLY A 68 8.73 8.87 0.72
CA GLY A 68 8.77 10.33 0.63
C GLY A 68 7.63 11.01 1.36
N ALA A 69 7.56 12.34 1.21
CA ALA A 69 6.54 13.17 1.85
C ALA A 69 5.15 13.12 1.18
N ASP A 70 5.07 12.52 -0.01
CA ASP A 70 3.83 12.39 -0.77
C ASP A 70 2.98 11.25 -0.20
N LEU A 71 1.87 11.61 0.46
CA LEU A 71 0.95 10.70 1.14
C LEU A 71 -0.33 10.43 0.33
N ASP A 72 -0.40 10.85 -0.93
CA ASP A 72 -1.52 10.50 -1.79
C ASP A 72 -1.33 9.08 -2.34
N PHE A 73 -2.14 8.13 -1.87
CA PHE A 73 -2.13 6.74 -2.32
C PHE A 73 -3.26 6.42 -3.32
N SER A 74 -3.94 7.47 -3.82
CA SER A 74 -5.05 7.33 -4.75
C SER A 74 -4.64 6.63 -6.05
N ILE A 75 -5.59 5.95 -6.68
CA ILE A 75 -5.34 5.30 -7.97
C ILE A 75 -5.03 6.36 -9.02
N GLY A 76 -3.95 6.15 -9.78
CA GLY A 76 -3.53 7.04 -10.86
C GLY A 76 -2.61 8.17 -10.41
N HIS A 77 -2.39 8.32 -9.10
CA HIS A 77 -1.35 9.18 -8.56
C HIS A 77 0.00 8.46 -8.54
N TYR A 78 1.05 9.15 -8.99
CA TYR A 78 2.39 8.58 -9.15
C TYR A 78 3.33 9.07 -8.06
N GLN A 79 3.58 8.21 -7.08
CA GLN A 79 4.60 8.46 -6.06
C GLN A 79 5.99 8.12 -6.61
N LYS A 80 6.97 9.02 -6.40
CA LYS A 80 8.34 8.83 -6.91
C LYS A 80 9.03 7.63 -6.26
N LEU A 81 8.96 7.52 -4.94
CA LEU A 81 9.60 6.45 -4.16
C LEU A 81 8.52 5.74 -3.35
N TYR A 82 8.13 4.55 -3.79
CA TYR A 82 7.01 3.83 -3.22
C TYR A 82 7.34 2.35 -3.08
N GLY A 83 6.59 1.64 -2.25
CA GLY A 83 6.67 0.20 -2.14
C GLY A 83 5.30 -0.42 -2.01
N ASN A 84 5.15 -1.64 -2.50
CA ASN A 84 3.90 -2.36 -2.35
C ASN A 84 4.12 -3.87 -2.17
N GLY A 85 3.15 -4.53 -1.55
CA GLY A 85 3.18 -5.97 -1.30
C GLY A 85 1.81 -6.53 -0.91
N ILE A 86 1.55 -7.78 -1.29
CA ILE A 86 0.32 -8.49 -0.90
C ILE A 86 0.33 -8.70 0.61
N VAL A 87 -0.85 -8.56 1.24
CA VAL A 87 -1.05 -8.80 2.67
C VAL A 87 -1.59 -10.20 2.88
N GLU A 88 -0.97 -10.94 3.80
CA GLU A 88 -1.35 -12.30 4.19
C GLU A 88 -1.51 -12.38 5.72
N VAL A 89 -2.17 -13.45 6.18
CA VAL A 89 -2.17 -13.77 7.62
C VAL A 89 -0.77 -14.25 7.98
N SER A 90 -0.19 -13.69 9.04
CA SER A 90 1.11 -14.13 9.53
C SER A 90 1.00 -15.50 10.20
N GLU A 91 1.87 -16.42 9.81
CA GLU A 91 2.05 -17.70 10.52
C GLU A 91 2.80 -17.53 11.85
N ASN A 92 3.45 -16.37 12.06
CA ASN A 92 4.15 -16.04 13.29
C ASN A 92 3.44 -14.88 14.03
N PRO A 93 2.71 -15.17 15.11
CA PRO A 93 2.01 -14.15 15.91
C PRO A 93 2.94 -13.08 16.49
N SER A 94 4.23 -13.37 16.72
CA SER A 94 5.19 -12.39 17.26
C SER A 94 5.51 -11.27 16.27
N LYS A 95 5.29 -11.51 14.96
CA LYS A 95 5.42 -10.50 13.90
C LYS A 95 4.10 -9.76 13.64
N GLY A 96 3.05 -10.01 14.42
CA GLY A 96 1.71 -9.45 14.21
C GLY A 96 0.76 -10.44 13.54
N LYS A 97 -0.52 -10.04 13.43
CA LYS A 97 -1.58 -10.85 12.78
C LYS A 97 -1.41 -10.91 11.25
N TYR A 98 -0.86 -9.86 10.65
CA TYR A 98 -0.71 -9.72 9.21
C TYR A 98 0.74 -9.49 8.83
N ILE A 99 1.13 -9.94 7.64
CA ILE A 99 2.45 -9.73 7.06
C ILE A 99 2.33 -9.33 5.60
N ALA A 100 3.21 -8.42 5.14
CA ALA A 100 3.30 -8.04 3.75
C ALA A 100 4.75 -8.10 3.28
N ARG A 101 5.00 -8.72 2.12
CA ARG A 101 6.32 -8.71 1.46
C ARG A 101 6.40 -7.50 0.52
N VAL A 102 6.98 -6.41 1.00
CA VAL A 102 7.03 -5.13 0.31
C VAL A 102 8.33 -4.99 -0.49
N ILE A 103 8.21 -4.65 -1.77
CA ILE A 103 9.33 -4.29 -2.65
C ILE A 103 9.25 -2.78 -2.90
N PHE A 104 10.35 -2.07 -2.62
CA PHE A 104 10.45 -0.64 -2.90
C PHE A 104 10.99 -0.37 -4.30
N LYS A 105 10.45 0.67 -4.93
CA LYS A 105 10.69 1.05 -6.31
C LYS A 105 10.81 2.55 -6.44
N GLU A 106 11.49 2.97 -7.51
CA GLU A 106 11.48 4.33 -7.99
C GLU A 106 10.71 4.39 -9.32
N THR A 107 9.75 5.30 -9.40
CA THR A 107 9.09 5.68 -10.64
C THR A 107 10.05 6.57 -11.43
N GLY A 108 10.35 6.20 -12.67
CA GLY A 108 11.18 6.99 -13.57
C GLY A 108 10.49 8.27 -14.04
N GLU A 109 11.23 9.14 -14.74
CA GLU A 109 10.69 10.41 -15.27
C GLU A 109 9.57 10.22 -16.30
N VAL A 110 9.46 9.03 -16.88
CA VAL A 110 8.40 8.66 -17.83
C VAL A 110 7.42 7.73 -17.15
N GLN A 111 6.13 8.08 -17.24
CA GLN A 111 5.01 7.28 -16.75
C GLN A 111 5.11 5.83 -17.24
N GLY A 112 5.00 4.87 -16.31
CA GLY A 112 5.07 3.44 -16.60
C GLY A 112 6.48 2.82 -16.60
N LYS A 113 7.55 3.62 -16.41
CA LYS A 113 8.87 3.08 -16.09
C LYS A 113 9.05 3.02 -14.58
N GLU A 114 9.29 1.82 -14.06
CA GLU A 114 9.62 1.59 -12.66
C GLU A 114 10.91 0.79 -12.57
N ARG A 115 11.72 1.07 -11.56
CA ARG A 115 12.86 0.23 -11.20
C ARG A 115 12.78 -0.14 -9.73
N ILE A 116 13.17 -1.36 -9.38
CA ILE A 116 13.39 -1.73 -7.98
C ILE A 116 14.53 -0.85 -7.45
N LEU A 117 14.36 -0.32 -6.24
CA LEU A 117 15.43 0.42 -5.58
C LEU A 117 16.55 -0.54 -5.19
N ASP A 118 17.75 -0.24 -5.66
CA ASP A 118 18.97 -0.89 -5.17
C ASP A 118 19.26 -0.48 -3.72
N GLY A 119 20.17 -1.21 -3.06
CA GLY A 119 20.50 -0.99 -1.65
C GLY A 119 20.93 0.44 -1.32
N ASN A 120 21.69 1.11 -2.21
CA ASN A 120 22.14 2.48 -1.99
C ASN A 120 21.00 3.49 -2.13
N GLY A 121 20.18 3.34 -3.17
CA GLY A 121 19.02 4.18 -3.41
C GLY A 121 17.99 4.07 -2.30
N LEU A 122 17.70 2.85 -1.86
CA LEU A 122 16.79 2.60 -0.74
C LEU A 122 17.34 3.18 0.57
N ARG A 123 18.61 2.91 0.89
CA ARG A 123 19.26 3.41 2.11
C ARG A 123 19.25 4.94 2.14
N GLY A 124 19.56 5.59 1.01
CA GLY A 124 19.49 7.05 0.89
C GLY A 124 18.08 7.60 1.16
N ALA A 125 17.04 6.97 0.60
CA ALA A 125 15.66 7.36 0.82
C ALA A 125 15.22 7.20 2.29
N LEU A 126 15.63 6.11 2.93
CA LEU A 126 15.36 5.84 4.35
C LEU A 126 16.11 6.80 5.28
N MET A 127 17.33 7.23 4.93
CA MET A 127 18.05 8.24 5.71
C MET A 127 17.48 9.65 5.57
N ALA A 128 16.81 9.94 4.47
CA ALA A 128 16.23 11.25 4.20
C ALA A 128 14.87 11.48 4.92
N ASN A 129 14.26 10.43 5.47
CA ASN A 129 12.92 10.49 6.06
C ASN A 129 12.86 9.67 7.36
N ASP A 130 12.30 10.22 8.42
CA ASP A 130 12.22 9.53 9.72
C ASP A 130 11.29 8.30 9.69
N PHE A 131 10.29 8.31 8.80
CA PHE A 131 9.28 7.27 8.70
C PHE A 131 9.02 6.84 7.26
N VAL A 132 8.81 5.54 7.09
CA VAL A 132 8.09 4.95 5.96
C VAL A 132 6.62 4.95 6.31
N VAL A 133 5.78 5.57 5.48
CA VAL A 133 4.34 5.64 5.73
C VAL A 133 3.61 4.63 4.86
N CYS A 134 2.82 3.77 5.47
CA CYS A 134 2.06 2.72 4.77
C CYS A 134 0.55 2.80 5.05
N THR A 135 -0.25 2.31 4.12
CA THR A 135 -1.70 2.10 4.28
C THR A 135 -2.12 0.80 3.61
N PHE A 136 -3.08 0.09 4.19
CA PHE A 136 -3.72 -1.06 3.57
C PHE A 136 -4.76 -0.57 2.56
N ARG A 137 -4.59 -1.00 1.30
CA ARG A 137 -5.39 -0.57 0.17
C ARG A 137 -6.18 -1.73 -0.40
N VAL A 138 -7.48 -1.55 -0.62
CA VAL A 138 -8.32 -2.54 -1.31
C VAL A 138 -9.00 -1.92 -2.52
N HIS A 139 -8.77 -2.52 -3.67
CA HIS A 139 -9.44 -2.18 -4.91
C HIS A 139 -10.70 -3.02 -5.08
N THR A 140 -11.81 -2.37 -5.38
CA THR A 140 -13.10 -3.02 -5.66
C THR A 140 -13.67 -2.49 -6.97
N THR A 141 -14.54 -3.26 -7.61
CA THR A 141 -15.22 -2.84 -8.85
C THR A 141 -16.40 -1.91 -8.59
N LYS A 142 -17.04 -2.02 -7.42
CA LYS A 142 -18.31 -1.36 -7.10
C LYS A 142 -18.15 -0.10 -6.24
N TYR A 143 -17.14 -0.09 -5.38
CA TYR A 143 -16.96 0.95 -4.37
C TYR A 143 -15.67 1.73 -4.59
N LYS A 144 -15.62 2.93 -4.00
CA LYS A 144 -14.36 3.68 -3.87
C LYS A 144 -13.29 2.80 -3.22
N THR A 145 -12.04 3.00 -3.64
CA THR A 145 -10.88 2.34 -3.06
C THR A 145 -10.86 2.56 -1.56
N TYR A 146 -10.70 1.48 -0.83
CA TYR A 146 -10.55 1.53 0.62
C TYR A 146 -9.10 1.82 0.98
N PHE A 147 -8.92 2.64 2.01
CA PHE A 147 -7.62 2.88 2.65
C PHE A 147 -7.79 2.74 4.16
N SER A 148 -6.83 2.10 4.81
CA SER A 148 -6.68 2.18 6.27
C SER A 148 -6.12 3.54 6.66
N GLU A 149 -6.04 3.79 7.97
CA GLU A 149 -5.19 4.86 8.50
C GLU A 149 -3.72 4.64 8.12
N PHE A 150 -2.93 5.70 8.24
CA PHE A 150 -1.49 5.66 8.00
C PHE A 150 -0.75 4.97 9.15
N MET A 151 -0.10 3.86 8.82
CA MET A 151 0.91 3.23 9.66
C MET A 151 2.25 3.92 9.43
N ARG A 152 2.84 4.50 10.48
CA ARG A 152 4.18 5.08 10.43
C ARG A 152 5.19 4.07 10.96
N ILE A 153 6.11 3.64 10.11
CA ILE A 153 7.17 2.71 10.46
C ILE A 153 8.48 3.48 10.56
N PRO A 154 9.23 3.43 11.67
CA PRO A 154 10.50 4.12 11.78
C PRO A 154 11.49 3.66 10.71
N SER A 155 12.06 4.58 9.92
CA SER A 155 13.03 4.23 8.87
C SER A 155 14.27 3.55 9.43
N LYS A 156 14.64 3.88 10.68
CA LYS A 156 15.73 3.22 11.41
C LYS A 156 15.55 1.70 11.55
N ASP A 157 14.32 1.20 11.59
CA ASP A 157 14.08 -0.23 11.73
C ASP A 157 14.37 -0.96 10.41
N PHE A 158 14.13 -0.32 9.26
CA PHE A 158 14.60 -0.82 7.96
C PHE A 158 16.12 -0.75 7.83
N LEU A 159 16.73 0.36 8.30
CA LEU A 159 18.18 0.55 8.23
C LEU A 159 18.94 -0.51 9.05
N LYS A 160 18.43 -0.89 10.24
CA LYS A 160 19.00 -1.99 11.03
C LYS A 160 19.05 -3.31 10.26
N GLU A 161 17.97 -3.63 9.56
CA GLU A 161 17.88 -4.84 8.73
C GLU A 161 18.82 -4.81 7.51
N ILE A 162 19.07 -3.62 6.95
CA ILE A 162 20.03 -3.45 5.84
C ILE A 162 21.48 -3.53 6.34
N ASP A 163 21.78 -2.85 7.44
CA ASP A 163 23.14 -2.70 7.95
C ASP A 163 23.56 -3.89 8.85
N GLY A 164 22.64 -4.81 9.18
CA GLY A 164 22.87 -5.96 10.05
C GLY A 164 23.14 -5.57 11.51
N LEU A 165 22.61 -4.42 11.94
CA LEU A 165 22.83 -3.87 13.27
C LEU A 165 21.79 -4.44 14.25
N GLU A 166 22.19 -5.46 15.01
CA GLU A 166 21.49 -5.94 16.22
C GLU A 166 21.52 -4.89 17.36
#